data_AF-A0A6G3MGZ9-F1
#
_entry.id   AF-A0A6G3MGZ9-F1
#
_cell.length_a   1.000
_cell.length_b   1.000
_cell.length_c   1.000
_cell.angle_alpha   90.00
_cell.angle_beta   90.00
_cell.angle_gamma   90.00
#
_symmetry.space_group_name_H-M   'P 1'
#
loop_
_entity.id
_entity.type
_entity.pdbx_description
1 polymer ?
#
loop_
_entity_poly.entity_id
_entity_poly.type
_entity_poly.pdbx_seq_one_letter_code
_entity_poly.pdbx_strand_id
1 'polypeptide(L)'
;MANIDQVWKEYCAFEQGVNKASGEKIASDRLRDYNNVKKISKELETMIKGIIRISIPIPPQNTPAEKRQLDLWNKYINWEKCNPLNCEDCYVLSQRVIYAYEQLLQNFSFHTYIWLSATQYIEQFYRKLLSEGDQTRATELSRTCRDIYRRGVNGPMHDNLIIHLCYADFEETF
;
A
#
# COMPACT_ATOMS: atom_id res chain seq x y z
N MET A 1 2.46 12.28 -10.52
CA MET A 1 1.40 12.29 -9.48
C MET A 1 0.38 13.33 -9.90
N ALA A 2 -0.91 13.08 -9.71
CA ALA A 2 -1.91 14.12 -9.94
C ALA A 2 -1.51 15.34 -9.09
N ASN A 3 -1.46 16.50 -9.72
CA ASN A 3 -1.10 17.72 -9.01
C ASN A 3 -2.26 18.07 -8.08
N ILE A 4 -2.13 17.72 -6.79
CA ILE A 4 -3.19 17.91 -5.79
C ILE A 4 -3.65 19.38 -5.72
N ASP A 5 -2.73 20.32 -5.95
CA ASP A 5 -3.06 21.74 -6.06
C ASP A 5 -3.98 22.03 -7.25
N GLN A 6 -3.77 21.36 -8.38
CA GLN A 6 -4.61 21.51 -9.56
C GLN A 6 -6.01 20.94 -9.32
N VAL A 7 -6.10 19.74 -8.74
CA VAL A 7 -7.40 19.10 -8.41
C VAL A 7 -8.19 19.95 -7.42
N TRP A 8 -7.52 20.49 -6.39
CA TRP A 8 -8.16 21.38 -5.42
C TRP A 8 -8.65 22.67 -6.06
N LYS A 9 -7.84 23.28 -6.93
CA LYS A 9 -8.22 24.50 -7.66
C LYS A 9 -9.45 24.27 -8.55
N GLU A 10 -9.47 23.17 -9.29
CA GLU A 10 -10.61 22.78 -10.14
C GLU A 10 -11.87 22.51 -9.31
N TYR A 11 -11.72 21.84 -8.16
CA TYR A 11 -12.81 21.59 -7.23
C TYR A 11 -13.42 22.89 -6.68
N CYS A 12 -12.60 23.83 -6.20
CA CYS A 12 -13.10 25.12 -5.72
C CYS A 12 -13.81 25.92 -6.83
N ALA A 13 -13.26 25.92 -8.05
CA ALA A 13 -13.88 26.59 -9.18
C ALA A 13 -15.24 25.98 -9.54
N PHE A 14 -15.35 24.65 -9.50
CA PHE A 14 -16.60 23.93 -9.72
C PHE A 14 -17.67 24.32 -8.69
N GLU A 15 -17.35 24.24 -7.39
CA GLU A 15 -18.32 24.55 -6.32
C GLU A 15 -18.81 26.00 -6.38
N GLN A 16 -17.90 26.95 -6.65
CA GLN A 16 -18.26 28.36 -6.83
C GLN A 16 -19.08 28.62 -8.09
N GLY A 17 -18.85 27.84 -9.16
CA GLY A 17 -19.61 27.91 -10.40
C GLY A 17 -21.06 27.42 -10.25
N VAL A 18 -21.32 26.48 -9.34
CA VAL A 18 -22.68 26.03 -9.00
C VAL A 18 -23.38 27.07 -8.12
N ASN A 19 -22.75 27.45 -7.01
CA ASN A 19 -23.25 28.51 -6.12
C ASN A 19 -22.08 29.13 -5.34
N LYS A 20 -21.87 30.43 -5.55
CA LYS A 20 -20.74 31.17 -4.99
C LYS A 20 -20.68 31.12 -3.46
N ALA A 21 -21.78 31.40 -2.78
CA ALA A 21 -21.80 31.50 -1.31
C ALA A 21 -21.61 30.13 -0.65
N SER A 22 -22.25 29.07 -1.17
CA SER A 22 -22.03 27.72 -0.66
C SER A 22 -20.65 27.19 -1.01
N GLY A 23 -20.13 27.49 -2.20
CA GLY A 23 -18.81 27.04 -2.64
C GLY A 23 -17.67 27.63 -1.81
N GLU A 24 -17.76 28.93 -1.46
CA GLU A 24 -16.80 29.55 -0.53
C GLU A 24 -16.82 28.89 0.85
N LYS A 25 -18.00 28.55 1.36
CA LYS A 25 -18.14 27.83 2.63
C LYS A 25 -17.54 26.42 2.57
N ILE A 26 -17.88 25.63 1.54
CA ILE A 26 -17.36 24.26 1.36
C ILE A 26 -15.83 24.25 1.24
N ALA A 27 -15.27 25.21 0.48
CA ALA A 27 -13.83 25.35 0.34
C ALA A 27 -13.16 25.69 1.68
N SER A 28 -13.75 26.60 2.47
CA SER A 28 -13.27 26.94 3.81
C SER A 28 -13.30 25.75 4.76
N ASP A 29 -14.40 24.98 4.77
CA ASP A 29 -14.60 23.84 5.67
C ASP A 29 -13.58 22.73 5.41
N ARG A 30 -13.19 22.50 4.14
CA ARG A 30 -12.24 21.45 3.73
C ARG A 30 -10.78 21.90 3.64
N LEU A 31 -10.49 23.19 3.84
CA LEU A 31 -9.15 23.76 3.64
C LEU A 31 -8.09 23.12 4.56
N ARG A 32 -8.47 22.76 5.79
CA ARG A 32 -7.58 22.10 6.75
C ARG A 32 -7.13 20.73 6.25
N ASP A 33 -8.07 19.91 5.81
CA ASP A 33 -7.78 18.56 5.32
C ASP A 33 -6.96 18.62 4.04
N TYR A 34 -7.30 19.54 3.13
CA TYR A 34 -6.51 19.80 1.94
C TYR A 34 -5.04 20.11 2.26
N ASN A 35 -4.78 21.03 3.20
CA ASN A 35 -3.42 21.38 3.60
C ASN A 35 -2.66 20.19 4.20
N ASN A 36 -3.34 19.34 4.98
CA ASN A 36 -2.76 18.12 5.52
C ASN A 36 -2.39 17.13 4.40
N VAL A 37 -3.31 16.86 3.48
CA VAL A 37 -3.10 15.98 2.32
C VAL A 37 -1.96 16.52 1.44
N LYS A 38 -1.90 17.83 1.20
CA LYS A 38 -0.82 18.47 0.44
C LYS A 38 0.54 18.26 1.09
N LYS A 39 0.63 18.39 2.42
CA LYS A 39 1.86 18.12 3.17
C LYS A 39 2.30 16.66 3.00
N ILE A 40 1.39 15.72 3.26
CA ILE A 40 1.66 14.28 3.18
C ILE A 40 1.98 13.86 1.75
N SER A 41 1.37 14.47 0.74
CA SER A 41 1.69 14.22 -0.67
C SER A 41 3.14 14.57 -1.00
N LYS A 42 3.69 15.66 -0.44
CA LYS A 42 5.11 16.03 -0.63
C LYS A 42 6.05 15.06 0.09
N GLU A 43 5.66 14.58 1.26
CA GLU A 43 6.39 13.54 1.98
C GLU A 43 6.42 12.26 1.15
N LEU A 44 5.28 11.82 0.62
CA LEU A 44 5.17 10.66 -0.26
C LEU A 44 6.03 10.81 -1.51
N GLU A 45 6.03 11.99 -2.17
CA GLU A 45 6.91 12.28 -3.31
C GLU A 45 8.39 12.08 -2.96
N THR A 46 8.78 12.44 -1.74
CA THR A 46 10.15 12.25 -1.25
C THR A 46 10.46 10.77 -1.04
N MET A 47 9.50 10.00 -0.53
CA MET A 47 9.66 8.56 -0.29
C MET A 47 9.76 7.75 -1.58
N ILE A 48 8.98 8.11 -2.61
CA ILE A 48 9.01 7.42 -3.92
C ILE A 48 10.15 7.90 -4.83
N LYS A 49 10.87 8.96 -4.44
CA LYS A 49 11.94 9.54 -5.26
C LYS A 49 13.07 8.53 -5.47
N GLY A 50 13.36 8.23 -6.73
CA GLY A 50 14.44 7.30 -7.12
C GLY A 50 14.05 5.83 -7.09
N ILE A 51 12.82 5.50 -6.69
CA ILE A 51 12.27 4.16 -6.82
C ILE A 51 11.98 3.87 -8.29
N ILE A 52 12.54 2.78 -8.80
CA ILE A 52 12.20 2.22 -10.10
C ILE A 52 10.91 1.43 -9.95
N ARG A 53 9.85 1.91 -10.59
CA ARG A 53 8.49 1.32 -10.52
C ARG A 53 8.13 0.46 -11.73
N ILE A 54 8.91 0.59 -12.81
CA ILE A 54 8.70 -0.15 -14.05
C ILE A 54 10.04 -0.81 -14.39
N SER A 55 10.14 -2.10 -14.12
CA SER A 55 11.27 -2.94 -14.49
C SER A 55 10.78 -4.36 -14.70
N ILE A 56 11.54 -5.14 -15.46
CA ILE A 56 11.28 -6.56 -15.64
C ILE A 56 11.81 -7.27 -14.38
N PRO A 57 10.98 -8.01 -13.64
CA PRO A 57 11.45 -8.76 -12.50
C PRO A 57 12.48 -9.80 -12.92
N ILE A 58 13.58 -9.87 -12.18
CA ILE A 58 14.63 -10.86 -12.36
C ILE A 58 14.92 -11.56 -11.02
N PRO A 59 15.42 -12.81 -11.04
CA PRO A 59 15.89 -13.49 -9.85
C PRO A 59 16.98 -12.70 -9.12
N PRO A 60 17.09 -12.83 -7.78
CA PRO A 60 18.04 -12.06 -6.99
C PRO A 60 19.47 -12.18 -7.53
N GLN A 61 20.08 -11.06 -7.92
CA GLN A 61 21.46 -11.02 -8.45
C GLN A 61 22.46 -10.51 -7.40
N ASN A 62 21.96 -9.98 -6.28
CA ASN A 62 22.73 -9.36 -5.20
C ASN A 62 23.59 -8.17 -5.63
N THR A 63 23.17 -7.46 -6.69
CA THR A 63 23.94 -6.30 -7.17
C THR A 63 23.80 -5.11 -6.22
N PRO A 64 24.78 -4.17 -6.20
CA PRO A 64 24.65 -2.95 -5.40
C PRO A 64 23.44 -2.10 -5.79
N ALA A 65 23.08 -2.08 -7.08
CA ALA A 65 21.93 -1.33 -7.58
C ALA A 65 20.60 -1.93 -7.09
N GLU A 66 20.48 -3.25 -7.12
CA GLU A 66 19.33 -4.00 -6.60
C GLU A 66 19.15 -3.77 -5.10
N LYS A 67 20.21 -3.93 -4.29
CA LYS A 67 20.17 -3.66 -2.85
C LYS A 67 19.72 -2.24 -2.56
N ARG A 68 20.26 -1.26 -3.30
CA ARG A 68 19.85 0.14 -3.18
C ARG A 68 18.36 0.35 -3.49
N GLN A 69 17.82 -0.33 -4.50
CA GLN A 69 16.38 -0.24 -4.82
C GLN A 69 15.53 -0.87 -3.72
N LEU A 70 15.93 -2.04 -3.21
CA LEU A 70 15.26 -2.70 -2.08
C LEU A 70 15.26 -1.80 -0.83
N ASP A 71 16.36 -1.11 -0.52
CA ASP A 71 16.43 -0.16 0.58
C ASP A 71 15.43 0.99 0.43
N LEU A 72 15.29 1.55 -0.78
CA LEU A 72 14.32 2.61 -1.06
C LEU A 72 12.87 2.11 -0.89
N TRP A 73 12.56 0.92 -1.42
CA TRP A 73 11.25 0.31 -1.26
C TRP A 73 10.92 0.02 0.21
N ASN A 74 11.85 -0.56 0.95
CA ASN A 74 11.69 -0.83 2.38
C ASN A 74 11.47 0.46 3.16
N LYS A 75 12.19 1.54 2.81
CA LYS A 75 11.99 2.86 3.40
C LYS A 75 10.56 3.37 3.15
N TYR A 76 10.06 3.25 1.92
CA TYR A 76 8.68 3.64 1.57
C TYR A 76 7.63 2.81 2.31
N ILE A 77 7.76 1.47 2.32
CA ILE A 77 6.82 0.58 3.03
C ILE A 77 6.80 0.87 4.53
N ASN A 78 7.97 1.09 5.14
CA ASN A 78 8.05 1.43 6.56
C ASN A 78 7.40 2.80 6.86
N TRP A 79 7.53 3.77 5.95
CA TRP A 79 6.84 5.04 6.08
C TRP A 79 5.32 4.89 5.99
N GLU A 80 4.78 4.08 5.08
CA GLU A 80 3.33 3.79 5.06
C GLU A 80 2.87 3.10 6.35
N LYS A 81 3.67 2.15 6.89
CA LYS A 81 3.38 1.49 8.18
C LYS A 81 3.37 2.45 9.37
N CYS A 82 4.11 3.56 9.31
CA CYS A 82 4.07 4.62 10.32
C CYS A 82 2.77 5.44 10.32
N ASN A 83 1.82 5.14 9.43
CA ASN A 83 0.51 5.78 9.34
C ASN A 83 0.60 7.32 9.22
N PRO A 84 1.24 7.86 8.18
CA PRO A 84 1.47 9.30 8.03
C PRO A 84 0.17 10.10 7.91
N LEU A 85 -0.92 9.46 7.49
CA LEU A 85 -2.26 10.04 7.42
C LEU A 85 -3.01 10.05 8.76
N ASN A 86 -2.46 9.42 9.80
CA ASN A 86 -3.15 9.17 11.06
C ASN A 86 -4.55 8.56 10.81
N CYS A 87 -4.63 7.58 9.90
CA CYS A 87 -5.85 6.83 9.65
C CYS A 87 -6.31 6.15 10.95
N GLU A 88 -7.52 6.46 11.40
CA GLU A 88 -8.16 5.79 12.52
C GLU A 88 -8.60 4.37 12.13
N ASP A 89 -9.02 4.20 10.87
CA ASP A 89 -9.43 2.92 10.31
C ASP A 89 -8.22 2.03 10.00
N CYS A 90 -8.05 1.00 10.83
CA CYS A 90 -7.01 0.00 10.73
C CYS A 90 -7.00 -0.72 9.36
N TYR A 91 -8.18 -0.96 8.78
CA TYR A 91 -8.30 -1.61 7.48
C TYR A 91 -7.82 -0.68 6.35
N VAL A 92 -8.14 0.62 6.42
CA VAL A 92 -7.63 1.59 5.43
C VAL A 92 -6.10 1.66 5.49
N LEU A 93 -5.51 1.67 6.68
CA LEU A 93 -4.05 1.59 6.84
C LEU A 93 -3.48 0.31 6.23
N SER A 94 -4.11 -0.85 6.47
CA SER A 94 -3.64 -2.11 5.89
C SER A 94 -3.65 -2.07 4.36
N GLN A 95 -4.72 -1.58 3.75
CA GLN A 95 -4.85 -1.48 2.29
C GLN A 95 -3.74 -0.61 1.67
N ARG A 96 -3.35 0.49 2.33
CA ARG A 96 -2.24 1.34 1.86
C ARG A 96 -0.90 0.63 1.85
N VAL A 97 -0.59 -0.11 2.92
CA VAL A 97 0.67 -0.85 3.01
C VAL A 97 0.68 -2.07 2.08
N ILE A 98 -0.46 -2.77 1.95
CA ILE A 98 -0.62 -3.85 0.95
C ILE A 98 -0.35 -3.29 -0.45
N TYR A 99 -0.93 -2.13 -0.79
CA TYR A 99 -0.65 -1.47 -2.06
C TYR A 99 0.85 -1.20 -2.27
N ALA A 100 1.57 -0.73 -1.24
CA ALA A 100 3.02 -0.55 -1.34
C ALA A 100 3.77 -1.87 -1.62
N TYR A 101 3.38 -2.97 -0.98
CA TYR A 101 3.92 -4.30 -1.28
C TYR A 101 3.58 -4.77 -2.70
N GLU A 102 2.36 -4.54 -3.20
CA GLU A 102 1.98 -4.86 -4.58
C GLU A 102 2.89 -4.14 -5.58
N GLN A 103 3.16 -2.85 -5.37
CA GLN A 103 4.05 -2.08 -6.24
C GLN A 103 5.49 -2.62 -6.21
N LEU A 104 5.97 -3.04 -5.04
CA LEU A 104 7.28 -3.67 -4.90
C LEU A 104 7.32 -5.04 -5.62
N LEU A 105 6.29 -5.86 -5.45
CA LEU A 105 6.17 -7.18 -6.09
C LEU A 105 6.15 -7.09 -7.62
N GLN A 106 5.65 -6.01 -8.21
CA GLN A 106 5.73 -5.80 -9.67
C GLN A 106 7.16 -5.76 -10.21
N ASN A 107 8.14 -5.40 -9.39
CA ASN A 107 9.54 -5.25 -9.79
C ASN A 107 10.44 -6.34 -9.18
N PHE A 108 10.05 -6.92 -8.03
CA PHE A 108 10.87 -7.85 -7.26
C PHE A 108 10.16 -9.19 -6.98
N SER A 109 9.28 -9.61 -7.89
CA SER A 109 8.48 -10.83 -7.72
C SER A 109 9.27 -12.13 -7.53
N PHE A 110 10.55 -12.18 -7.91
CA PHE A 110 11.42 -13.34 -7.67
C PHE A 110 12.07 -13.37 -6.26
N HIS A 111 11.71 -12.45 -5.37
CA HIS A 111 12.24 -12.38 -4.01
C HIS A 111 11.24 -12.96 -3.00
N THR A 112 11.49 -14.19 -2.56
CA THR A 112 10.65 -14.95 -1.62
C THR A 112 10.31 -14.14 -0.36
N TYR A 113 11.28 -13.45 0.23
CA TYR A 113 11.09 -12.72 1.48
C TYR A 113 10.06 -11.59 1.35
N ILE A 114 9.87 -11.03 0.14
CA ILE A 114 8.90 -9.94 -0.09
C ILE A 114 7.48 -10.47 -0.01
N TRP A 115 7.23 -11.62 -0.63
CA TRP A 115 5.94 -12.32 -0.53
C TRP A 115 5.61 -12.63 0.93
N LEU A 116 6.56 -13.21 1.67
CA LEU A 116 6.39 -13.52 3.10
C LEU A 116 6.15 -12.25 3.93
N SER A 117 6.88 -11.17 3.65
CA SER A 117 6.73 -9.90 4.36
C SER A 117 5.36 -9.25 4.11
N ALA A 118 4.78 -9.46 2.92
CA ALA A 118 3.45 -8.98 2.59
C ALA A 118 2.37 -9.81 3.27
N THR A 119 2.46 -11.15 3.21
CA THR A 119 1.46 -12.05 3.81
C THR A 119 1.47 -11.96 5.33
N GLN A 120 2.65 -11.93 5.97
CA GLN A 120 2.78 -11.71 7.42
C GLN A 120 2.14 -10.40 7.87
N TYR A 121 2.29 -9.33 7.07
CA TYR A 121 1.65 -8.05 7.37
C TYR A 121 0.13 -8.14 7.30
N ILE A 122 -0.41 -8.82 6.29
CA ILE A 122 -1.86 -9.02 6.16
C ILE A 122 -2.42 -9.86 7.30
N GLU A 123 -1.73 -10.95 7.66
CA GLU A 123 -2.12 -11.83 8.77
C GLU A 123 -2.13 -11.07 10.11
N GLN A 124 -1.15 -10.19 10.35
CA GLN A 124 -1.12 -9.34 11.53
C GLN A 124 -2.38 -8.45 11.62
N PHE A 125 -2.75 -7.80 10.51
CA PHE A 125 -3.92 -6.92 10.48
C PHE A 125 -5.24 -7.68 10.50
N TYR A 126 -5.29 -8.86 9.90
CA TYR A 126 -6.42 -9.78 10.03
C TYR A 126 -6.72 -10.09 11.49
N ARG A 127 -5.71 -10.51 12.27
CA ARG A 127 -5.87 -10.84 13.69
C ARG A 127 -6.32 -9.63 14.50
N LYS A 128 -5.81 -8.44 14.15
CA LYS A 128 -6.22 -7.19 14.78
C LYS A 128 -7.68 -6.86 14.51
N LEU A 129 -8.15 -6.95 13.26
CA LEU A 129 -9.55 -6.71 12.91
C LEU A 129 -10.51 -7.70 13.58
N LEU A 130 -10.12 -8.97 13.70
CA LEU A 130 -10.89 -9.95 14.47
C LEU A 130 -11.03 -9.54 15.94
N SER A 131 -9.94 -9.04 16.55
CA SER A 131 -9.98 -8.57 17.94
C SER A 131 -10.86 -7.34 18.14
N GLU A 132 -11.02 -6.52 17.11
CA GLU A 132 -11.89 -5.34 17.07
C GLU A 132 -13.36 -5.71 16.73
N GLY A 133 -13.63 -6.96 16.34
CA GLY A 133 -14.97 -7.47 16.02
C GLY A 133 -15.39 -7.29 14.56
N ASP A 134 -14.53 -6.78 13.68
CA ASP A 134 -14.82 -6.59 12.25
C ASP A 134 -14.52 -7.84 11.43
N GLN A 135 -15.42 -8.82 11.51
CA GLN A 135 -15.30 -10.10 10.82
C GLN A 135 -15.39 -9.97 9.29
N THR A 136 -16.17 -9.01 8.79
CA THR A 136 -16.36 -8.82 7.34
C THR A 136 -15.06 -8.38 6.69
N ARG A 137 -14.42 -7.33 7.22
CA ARG A 137 -13.15 -6.84 6.65
C ARG A 137 -11.98 -7.78 6.93
N ALA A 138 -11.99 -8.49 8.06
CA ALA A 138 -11.04 -9.56 8.29
C ALA A 138 -11.14 -10.65 7.20
N THR A 139 -12.36 -11.08 6.85
CA THR A 139 -12.57 -12.06 5.77
C THR A 139 -12.04 -11.54 4.42
N GLU A 140 -12.21 -10.26 4.12
CA GLU A 140 -11.62 -9.65 2.91
C GLU A 140 -10.10 -9.70 2.92
N LEU A 141 -9.44 -9.38 4.03
CA LEU A 141 -7.99 -9.49 4.15
C LEU A 141 -7.49 -10.93 3.99
N SER A 142 -8.20 -11.92 4.54
CA SER A 142 -7.87 -13.33 4.33
C SER A 142 -7.93 -13.71 2.84
N ARG A 143 -8.95 -13.24 2.12
CA ARG A 143 -9.03 -13.43 0.66
C ARG A 143 -7.86 -12.77 -0.07
N THR A 144 -7.51 -11.53 0.29
CA THR A 144 -6.35 -10.85 -0.29
C THR A 144 -5.05 -11.62 -0.01
N CYS A 145 -4.86 -12.14 1.21
CA CYS A 145 -3.69 -12.94 1.57
C CYS A 145 -3.59 -14.21 0.70
N ARG A 146 -4.72 -14.94 0.58
CA ARG A 146 -4.84 -16.11 -0.29
C ARG A 146 -4.47 -15.77 -1.74
N ASP A 147 -4.96 -14.66 -2.27
CA ASP A 147 -4.66 -14.23 -3.63
C ASP A 147 -3.19 -13.85 -3.83
N ILE A 148 -2.51 -13.30 -2.81
CA ILE A 148 -1.06 -13.09 -2.83
C ILE A 148 -0.33 -14.43 -2.92
N TYR A 149 -0.63 -15.37 -2.03
CA TYR A 149 0.00 -16.70 -2.06
C TYR A 149 -0.24 -17.41 -3.41
N ARG A 150 -1.49 -17.41 -3.89
CA ARG A 150 -1.86 -18.00 -5.20
C ARG A 150 -1.07 -17.41 -6.36
N ARG A 151 -0.85 -16.09 -6.38
CA ARG A 151 -0.03 -15.46 -7.44
C ARG A 151 1.44 -15.82 -7.33
N GLY A 152 1.97 -15.96 -6.11
CA GLY A 152 3.32 -16.46 -5.88
C GLY A 152 3.49 -17.86 -6.45
N VAL A 153 2.71 -18.83 -5.94
CA VAL A 153 2.85 -20.26 -6.29
C VAL A 153 2.53 -20.56 -7.76
N ASN A 154 1.60 -19.83 -8.38
CA ASN A 154 1.28 -20.03 -9.80
C ASN A 154 2.15 -19.18 -10.75
N GLY A 155 3.12 -18.45 -10.21
CA GLY A 155 3.89 -17.47 -10.95
C GLY A 155 5.39 -17.57 -10.62
N PRO A 156 6.03 -16.47 -10.21
CA PRO A 156 7.48 -16.41 -10.00
C PRO A 156 8.03 -17.34 -8.91
N MET A 157 7.18 -17.82 -7.99
CA MET A 157 7.55 -18.67 -6.85
C MET A 157 7.10 -20.13 -7.00
N HIS A 158 6.77 -20.61 -8.21
CA HIS A 158 6.23 -21.96 -8.41
C HIS A 158 7.12 -23.10 -7.91
N ASP A 159 8.45 -22.96 -8.00
CA ASP A 159 9.40 -23.95 -7.48
C ASP A 159 9.84 -23.68 -6.03
N ASN A 160 9.35 -22.60 -5.41
CA ASN A 160 9.80 -22.20 -4.09
C ASN A 160 9.03 -22.93 -2.98
N LEU A 161 9.67 -23.96 -2.39
CA LEU A 161 9.08 -24.77 -1.33
C LEU A 161 8.60 -23.93 -0.12
N ILE A 162 9.32 -22.87 0.26
CA ILE A 162 8.97 -22.07 1.44
C ILE A 162 7.60 -21.41 1.25
N ILE A 163 7.31 -20.85 0.08
CA ILE A 163 6.01 -20.23 -0.20
C ILE A 163 4.90 -21.27 -0.18
N HIS A 164 5.13 -22.48 -0.71
CA HIS A 164 4.15 -23.56 -0.65
C HIS A 164 3.85 -23.99 0.78
N LEU A 165 4.87 -24.16 1.62
CA LEU A 165 4.68 -24.51 3.03
C LEU A 165 3.93 -23.42 3.79
N CYS A 166 4.35 -22.15 3.66
CA CYS A 166 3.65 -21.05 4.30
C CYS A 166 2.20 -20.90 3.81
N TYR A 167 1.93 -21.20 2.53
CA TYR A 167 0.56 -21.18 2.01
C TYR A 167 -0.29 -22.32 2.56
N ALA A 168 0.28 -23.52 2.70
CA ALA A 168 -0.40 -24.64 3.35
C ALA A 168 -0.73 -24.32 4.82
N ASP A 169 0.25 -23.81 5.58
CA ASP A 169 0.05 -23.39 6.98
C ASP A 169 -1.05 -22.33 7.11
N PHE A 170 -1.11 -21.40 6.15
CA PHE A 170 -2.16 -20.39 6.06
C PHE A 170 -3.54 -21.02 5.83
N GLU A 171 -3.70 -21.94 4.89
CA GLU A 171 -5.00 -22.61 4.64
C GLU A 171 -5.43 -23.54 5.79
N GLU A 172 -4.50 -24.04 6.60
CA GLU A 172 -4.83 -24.82 7.81
C GLU A 172 -5.29 -23.95 8.99
N THR A 173 -4.77 -22.72 9.07
CA THR A 173 -5.01 -21.82 10.21
C THR A 173 -6.25 -20.92 10.03
N PHE A 174 -6.69 -20.68 8.79
CA PHE A 174 -7.71 -19.68 8.43
C PHE A 174 -9.00 -20.25 7.85
#